data_AF-A0A7T1HMH3-F1
#
_entry.id   AF-A0A7T1HMH3-F1
#
_cell.length_a   1.000
_cell.length_b   1.000
_cell.length_c   1.000
_cell.angle_alpha   90.00
_cell.angle_beta   90.00
_cell.angle_gamma   90.00
#
_symmetry.space_group_name_H-M   'P 1'
#
loop_
_entity.id
_entity.type
_entity.pdbx_description
1 polymer ?
#
loop_
_entity_poly.entity_id
_entity_poly.type
_entity_poly.pdbx_seq_one_letter_code
_entity_poly.pdbx_strand_id
1 'polypeptide(L)'
;MPWARRTRPAPGPGWSSSLSRQDPALSGDGRLLASVIERQGRSTVLLQERATGRVLPLRHLNRWQPHSSPSLSWRGRYLALIVQRGDRRLAVIEDRLTDRLLPLPLPGGREPVRLSLAPDGQRLALQLVSAGRWRVEVFELGGVLEVDPPAGVLLRTPAGATP
;
A
#
# COMPACT_ATOMS: atom_id res chain seq x y z
N MET A 1 -8.49 -32.99 10.91
CA MET A 1 -8.61 -31.92 9.91
C MET A 1 -7.25 -31.71 9.24
N PRO A 2 -6.94 -32.36 8.10
CA PRO A 2 -5.65 -32.15 7.47
C PRO A 2 -5.68 -30.80 6.72
N TRP A 3 -4.79 -29.90 7.13
CA TRP A 3 -4.46 -28.67 6.40
C TRP A 3 -4.12 -29.04 4.95
N ALA A 4 -4.91 -28.54 4.01
CA ALA A 4 -4.83 -28.88 2.59
C ALA A 4 -3.39 -28.76 2.05
N ARG A 5 -3.04 -29.68 1.13
CA ARG A 5 -1.77 -29.73 0.41
C ARG A 5 -1.36 -28.32 -0.03
N ARG A 6 -0.38 -27.75 0.67
CA ARG A 6 0.29 -26.52 0.26
C ARG A 6 1.06 -26.83 -1.02
N THR A 7 0.47 -26.55 -2.18
CA THR A 7 1.27 -26.36 -3.39
C THR A 7 2.05 -25.08 -3.16
N ARG A 8 3.29 -25.21 -2.67
CA ARG A 8 4.26 -24.12 -2.63
C ARG A 8 4.59 -23.83 -4.09
N PRO A 9 4.11 -22.73 -4.70
CA PRO A 9 4.59 -22.36 -6.02
C PRO A 9 6.09 -22.15 -5.88
N ALA A 10 6.89 -22.75 -6.77
CA ALA A 10 8.31 -22.45 -6.79
C ALA A 10 8.47 -20.93 -6.90
N PRO A 11 9.37 -20.29 -6.12
CA PRO A 11 9.63 -18.86 -6.28
C PRO A 11 10.04 -18.63 -7.74
N GLY A 12 9.19 -17.92 -8.49
CA GLY A 12 9.53 -17.52 -9.86
C GLY A 12 10.77 -16.62 -9.85
N PRO A 13 11.44 -16.39 -10.99
CA PRO A 13 12.73 -15.68 -11.06
C PRO A 13 12.75 -14.28 -10.39
N GLY A 14 11.60 -13.62 -10.19
CA GLY A 14 11.50 -12.35 -9.43
C GLY A 14 11.35 -12.48 -7.90
N TRP A 15 11.16 -13.70 -7.39
CA TRP A 15 11.03 -14.02 -5.95
C TRP A 15 12.38 -14.36 -5.31
N SER A 16 13.48 -13.75 -5.79
CA SER A 16 14.85 -13.99 -5.31
C SER A 16 14.91 -14.20 -3.79
N SER A 17 15.31 -15.39 -3.38
CA SER A 17 15.28 -15.84 -1.98
C SER A 17 16.39 -15.25 -1.11
N SER A 18 17.29 -14.42 -1.65
CA SER A 18 18.43 -13.86 -0.92
C SER A 18 18.15 -12.56 -0.17
N LEU A 19 17.04 -11.88 -0.47
CA LEU A 19 16.66 -10.64 0.23
C LEU A 19 15.71 -10.94 1.39
N SER A 20 16.10 -10.53 2.60
CA SER A 20 15.19 -10.48 3.75
C SER A 20 14.04 -9.52 3.44
N ARG A 21 12.80 -10.01 3.57
CA ARG A 21 11.56 -9.29 3.28
C ARG A 21 10.67 -9.28 4.51
N GLN A 22 10.15 -8.10 4.84
CA GLN A 22 9.30 -7.85 5.99
C GLN A 22 8.05 -7.07 5.60
N ASP A 23 7.12 -6.90 6.54
CA ASP A 23 5.87 -6.14 6.38
C ASP A 23 5.14 -6.41 5.04
N PRO A 24 4.68 -7.65 4.78
CA PRO A 24 4.01 -8.00 3.54
C PRO A 24 2.62 -7.35 3.45
N ALA A 25 2.26 -6.86 2.26
CA ALA A 25 0.92 -6.35 1.95
C ALA A 25 0.47 -6.83 0.57
N LEU A 26 -0.72 -7.44 0.52
CA LEU A 26 -1.31 -8.04 -0.68
C LEU A 26 -2.43 -7.13 -1.20
N SER A 27 -2.49 -6.91 -2.52
CA SER A 27 -3.69 -6.28 -3.11
C SER A 27 -4.89 -7.19 -2.97
N GLY A 28 -6.08 -6.62 -2.94
CA GLY A 28 -7.32 -7.37 -2.83
C GLY A 28 -7.57 -8.45 -3.84
N ASP A 29 -7.27 -8.13 -5.10
CA ASP A 29 -7.34 -9.03 -6.23
C ASP A 29 -6.20 -10.08 -6.24
N GLY A 30 -5.29 -10.00 -5.27
CA GLY A 30 -4.16 -10.90 -5.11
C GLY A 30 -3.11 -10.76 -6.22
N ARG A 31 -3.13 -9.74 -7.07
CA ARG A 31 -2.17 -9.63 -8.19
C ARG A 31 -0.84 -9.04 -7.77
N LEU A 32 -0.84 -8.18 -6.75
CA LEU A 32 0.31 -7.39 -6.34
C LEU A 32 0.72 -7.71 -4.91
N LEU A 33 2.02 -7.76 -4.66
CA LEU A 33 2.63 -7.90 -3.34
C LEU A 33 3.59 -6.73 -3.12
N ALA A 34 3.33 -5.95 -2.07
CA ALA A 34 4.31 -5.05 -1.50
C ALA A 34 5.03 -5.76 -0.33
N SER A 35 6.32 -5.49 -0.20
CA SER A 35 7.13 -5.94 0.93
C SER A 35 8.23 -4.93 1.21
N VAL A 36 8.72 -4.86 2.44
CA VAL A 36 9.86 -4.03 2.82
C VAL A 36 11.13 -4.88 2.73
N ILE A 37 12.13 -4.38 2.01
CA ILE A 37 13.48 -4.95 1.96
C ILE A 37 14.48 -3.97 2.55
N GLU A 38 15.60 -4.47 3.03
CA GLU A 38 16.77 -3.63 3.31
C GLU A 38 17.61 -3.46 2.05
N ARG A 39 17.82 -2.21 1.63
CA ARG A 39 18.68 -1.87 0.48
C ARG A 39 19.62 -0.75 0.88
N GLN A 40 20.93 -1.01 0.85
CA GLN A 40 21.97 -0.04 1.21
C GLN A 40 21.75 0.58 2.61
N GLY A 41 21.29 -0.22 3.58
CA GLY A 41 21.00 0.23 4.95
C GLY A 41 19.73 1.08 5.09
N ARG A 42 18.86 1.09 4.08
CA ARG A 42 17.58 1.78 4.10
C ARG A 42 16.45 0.80 3.79
N SER A 43 15.48 0.74 4.70
CA SER A 43 14.24 0.01 4.47
C SER A 43 13.51 0.62 3.26
N THR A 44 13.21 -0.21 2.26
CA THR A 44 12.60 0.20 1.00
C THR A 44 11.46 -0.73 0.66
N VAL A 45 10.28 -0.17 0.38
CA VAL A 45 9.16 -0.92 -0.20
C VAL A 45 9.50 -1.35 -1.63
N LEU A 46 9.36 -2.65 -1.86
CA LEU A 46 9.41 -3.32 -3.15
C LEU A 46 7.99 -3.74 -3.52
N LEU A 47 7.52 -3.31 -4.70
CA LEU A 47 6.23 -3.71 -5.25
C LEU A 47 6.43 -4.69 -6.40
N GLN A 48 5.73 -5.82 -6.37
CA GLN A 48 5.90 -6.89 -7.37
C GLN A 48 4.57 -7.46 -7.84
N GLU A 49 4.52 -7.88 -9.10
CA GLU A 49 3.48 -8.77 -9.60
C GLU A 49 3.69 -10.18 -9.08
N ARG A 50 2.65 -10.79 -8.50
CA ARG A 50 2.76 -12.14 -7.94
C ARG A 50 2.96 -13.22 -9.00
N ALA A 51 2.31 -13.09 -10.15
CA ALA A 51 2.33 -14.10 -11.21
C ALA A 51 3.72 -14.20 -11.88
N THR A 52 4.35 -13.06 -12.15
CA THR A 52 5.61 -12.97 -12.91
C THR A 52 6.82 -12.71 -12.02
N GLY A 53 6.62 -12.20 -10.80
CA GLY A 53 7.67 -11.67 -9.94
C GLY A 53 8.21 -10.31 -10.41
N ARG A 54 7.63 -9.72 -11.46
CA ARG A 54 8.09 -8.45 -12.04
C ARG A 54 8.01 -7.33 -11.00
N VAL A 55 9.13 -6.65 -10.76
CA VAL A 55 9.19 -5.47 -9.91
C VAL A 55 8.57 -4.28 -10.64
N LEU A 56 7.68 -3.57 -9.96
CA LEU A 56 7.00 -2.39 -10.48
C LEU A 56 7.67 -1.13 -9.90
N PRO A 57 7.93 -0.10 -10.73
CA PRO A 57 8.62 1.09 -10.28
C PRO A 57 7.75 1.93 -9.35
N LEU A 58 8.37 2.51 -8.32
CA LEU A 58 7.78 3.47 -7.37
C LEU A 58 8.55 4.78 -7.49
N ARG A 59 8.24 5.58 -8.52
CA ARG A 59 9.12 6.65 -9.02
C ARG A 59 9.31 7.79 -8.00
N HIS A 60 8.25 8.11 -7.27
CA HIS A 60 8.21 9.25 -6.34
C HIS A 60 8.80 8.92 -4.97
N LEU A 61 8.90 7.64 -4.62
CA LEU A 61 9.32 7.20 -3.29
C LEU A 61 10.84 7.10 -3.13
N ASN A 62 11.60 7.09 -4.22
CA ASN A 62 13.07 6.88 -4.16
C ASN A 62 13.82 7.90 -3.29
N ARG A 63 13.27 9.10 -3.06
CA ARG A 63 13.91 10.14 -2.23
C ARG A 63 13.42 10.16 -0.78
N TRP A 64 12.36 9.42 -0.43
CA TRP A 64 11.68 9.52 0.87
C TRP A 64 11.83 8.22 1.66
N GLN A 65 13.06 7.84 1.94
CA GLN A 65 13.41 6.61 2.66
C GLN A 65 13.89 6.93 4.08
N PRO A 66 13.72 6.01 5.06
CA PRO A 66 13.17 4.66 4.93
C PRO A 66 11.64 4.58 4.72
N HIS A 67 11.19 3.47 4.13
CA HIS A 67 9.78 3.11 3.95
C HIS A 67 9.36 2.08 5.00
N SER A 68 8.09 2.11 5.41
CA SER A 68 7.52 1.15 6.36
C SER A 68 6.00 1.01 6.19
N SER A 69 5.43 -0.07 6.72
CA SER A 69 3.98 -0.30 6.78
C SER A 69 3.24 -0.11 5.44
N PRO A 70 3.63 -0.82 4.36
CA PRO A 70 2.89 -0.76 3.10
C PRO A 70 1.47 -1.35 3.25
N SER A 71 0.51 -0.82 2.49
CA SER A 71 -0.85 -1.36 2.36
C SER A 71 -1.39 -1.06 0.96
N LEU A 72 -2.05 -2.04 0.34
CA LEU A 72 -2.56 -1.93 -1.04
C LEU A 72 -4.08 -1.88 -1.05
N SER A 73 -4.63 -1.12 -1.99
CA SER A 73 -6.05 -1.19 -2.35
C SER A 73 -6.37 -2.44 -3.18
N TRP A 74 -7.63 -2.60 -3.56
CA TRP A 74 -8.18 -3.79 -4.17
C TRP A 74 -7.46 -4.21 -5.46
N ARG A 75 -7.34 -3.33 -6.44
CA ARG A 75 -6.58 -3.58 -7.68
C ARG A 75 -5.12 -3.14 -7.55
N GLY A 76 -4.74 -2.67 -6.35
CA GLY A 76 -3.46 -2.03 -6.06
C GLY A 76 -3.21 -0.79 -6.90
N ARG A 77 -4.27 -0.03 -7.24
CA ARG A 77 -4.16 1.34 -7.75
C ARG A 77 -3.48 2.23 -6.72
N TYR A 78 -3.88 2.11 -5.46
CA TYR A 78 -3.33 2.87 -4.35
C TYR A 78 -2.35 2.00 -3.54
N LEU A 79 -1.17 2.54 -3.29
CA LEU A 79 -0.23 2.03 -2.31
C LEU A 79 -0.08 3.06 -1.20
N ALA A 80 -0.63 2.78 -0.03
CA ALA A 80 -0.36 3.55 1.18
C ALA A 80 0.91 3.03 1.85
N LEU A 81 1.74 3.93 2.37
CA LEU A 81 2.93 3.59 3.14
C LEU A 81 3.37 4.75 4.03
N ILE A 82 4.27 4.46 4.95
CA ILE A 82 4.95 5.48 5.75
C ILE A 82 6.35 5.69 5.19
N VAL A 83 6.71 6.95 4.99
CA VAL A 83 8.01 7.39 4.48
C VAL A 83 8.69 8.31 5.47
N GLN A 84 10.00 8.48 5.33
CA GLN A 84 10.76 9.49 6.04
C GLN A 84 11.15 10.62 5.07
N ARG A 85 10.87 11.87 5.46
CA ARG A 85 11.30 13.07 4.74
C ARG A 85 11.99 14.03 5.71
N GLY A 86 13.32 14.09 5.64
CA GLY A 86 14.13 14.76 6.68
C GLY A 86 13.93 14.06 8.02
N ASP A 87 13.56 14.80 9.05
CA ASP A 87 13.33 14.25 10.40
C ASP A 87 11.89 13.84 10.67
N ARG A 88 10.99 13.98 9.67
CA ARG A 88 9.56 13.67 9.85
C ARG A 88 9.16 12.38 9.14
N ARG A 89 8.35 11.57 9.84
CA ARG A 89 7.58 10.47 9.27
C ARG A 89 6.27 10.98 8.70
N LEU A 90 5.95 10.55 7.48
CA LEU A 90 4.73 10.95 6.77
C LEU A 90 3.99 9.71 6.30
N ALA A 91 2.66 9.71 6.45
CA ALA A 91 1.81 8.76 5.74
C ALA A 91 1.57 9.33 4.34
N VAL A 92 1.78 8.51 3.32
CA VAL A 92 1.62 8.90 1.91
C VAL A 92 0.85 7.83 1.17
N ILE A 93 0.17 8.24 0.09
CA ILE A 93 -0.52 7.35 -0.83
C ILE A 93 0.03 7.60 -2.24
N GLU A 94 0.57 6.57 -2.86
CA GLU A 94 0.92 6.58 -4.28
C GLU A 94 -0.30 6.13 -5.09
N ASP A 95 -0.86 7.04 -5.89
CA ASP A 95 -1.82 6.70 -6.95
C ASP A 95 -1.05 6.29 -8.20
N ARG A 96 -1.03 4.98 -8.44
CA ARG A 96 -0.26 4.37 -9.53
C ARG A 96 -0.92 4.55 -10.89
N LEU A 97 -2.21 4.89 -10.94
CA LEU A 97 -2.88 5.19 -12.20
C LEU A 97 -2.48 6.58 -12.71
N THR A 98 -2.40 7.55 -11.81
CA THR A 98 -2.08 8.95 -12.16
C THR A 98 -0.61 9.32 -11.93
N ASP A 99 0.19 8.38 -11.41
CA ASP A 99 1.59 8.57 -11.00
C ASP A 99 1.76 9.78 -10.07
N ARG A 100 0.90 9.85 -9.03
CA ARG A 100 0.89 10.93 -8.04
C ARG A 100 1.20 10.39 -6.65
N LEU A 101 1.98 11.15 -5.88
CA LEU A 101 2.22 10.88 -4.48
C LEU A 101 1.50 11.92 -3.62
N LEU A 102 0.59 11.45 -2.79
CA LEU A 102 -0.30 12.27 -1.96
C LEU A 102 0.10 12.13 -0.49
N PRO A 103 0.73 13.15 0.12
CA PRO A 103 0.95 13.19 1.56
C PRO A 103 -0.36 13.38 2.31
N LEU A 104 -0.54 12.66 3.42
CA LEU A 104 -1.68 12.82 4.30
C LEU A 104 -1.31 13.75 5.46
N PRO A 105 -1.93 14.94 5.57
CA PRO A 105 -1.66 15.84 6.68
C PRO A 105 -2.22 15.26 7.98
N LEU A 106 -1.37 15.15 9.00
CA LEU A 106 -1.78 14.69 10.33
C LEU A 106 -1.84 15.87 11.30
N PRO A 107 -2.99 16.08 11.99
CA PRO A 107 -3.14 17.21 12.89
C PRO A 107 -2.28 17.05 14.15
N GLY A 108 -1.80 18.18 14.68
CA GLY A 108 -1.17 18.22 16.02
C GLY A 108 0.19 17.52 16.11
N GLY A 109 0.97 17.48 15.01
CA GLY A 109 2.33 16.94 15.00
C GLY A 109 2.42 15.45 15.33
N ARG A 110 1.34 14.70 15.11
CA ARG A 110 1.28 13.26 15.35
C ARG A 110 2.12 12.54 14.31
N GLU A 111 2.87 11.54 14.75
CA GLU A 111 3.71 10.74 13.87
C GLU A 111 3.01 9.42 13.52
N PRO A 112 2.96 9.04 12.24
CA PRO A 112 2.44 7.75 11.83
C PRO A 112 3.47 6.66 12.10
N VAL A 113 2.99 5.52 12.62
CA VAL A 113 3.84 4.37 12.92
C VAL A 113 3.45 3.15 12.10
N ARG A 114 2.14 2.87 11.99
CA ARG A 114 1.60 1.84 11.10
C ARG A 114 0.32 2.32 10.45
N LEU A 115 -0.01 1.73 9.32
CA LEU A 115 -1.22 2.04 8.58
C LEU A 115 -1.86 0.80 7.97
N SER A 116 -3.15 0.90 7.67
CA SER A 116 -3.91 -0.09 6.92
C SER A 116 -4.93 0.65 6.06
N LEU A 117 -4.80 0.48 4.74
CA LEU A 117 -5.71 1.06 3.75
C LEU A 117 -6.85 0.08 3.51
N ALA A 118 -8.08 0.60 3.51
CA ALA A 118 -9.24 -0.18 3.13
C ALA A 118 -9.13 -0.62 1.65
N PRO A 119 -9.59 -1.84 1.32
CA PRO A 119 -9.73 -2.33 -0.05
C PRO A 119 -10.16 -1.31 -1.10
N ASP A 120 -11.25 -0.60 -0.83
CA ASP A 120 -11.85 0.38 -1.73
C ASP A 120 -11.05 1.68 -1.87
N GLY A 121 -9.97 1.86 -1.11
CA GLY A 121 -9.19 3.08 -1.05
C GLY A 121 -9.87 4.25 -0.34
N GLN A 122 -11.03 4.05 0.28
CA GLN A 122 -11.84 5.15 0.83
C GLN A 122 -11.61 5.41 2.31
N ARG A 123 -10.97 4.49 3.04
CA ARG A 123 -10.62 4.67 4.45
C ARG A 123 -9.19 4.26 4.73
N LEU A 124 -8.55 4.94 5.66
CA LEU A 124 -7.21 4.60 6.14
C LEU A 124 -7.19 4.57 7.67
N ALA A 125 -6.87 3.42 8.24
CA ALA A 125 -6.54 3.32 9.65
C ALA A 125 -5.06 3.66 9.86
N LEU A 126 -4.76 4.53 10.82
CA LEU A 126 -3.42 4.93 11.20
C LEU A 126 -3.20 4.69 12.69
N GLN A 127 -2.12 3.99 13.01
CA GLN A 127 -1.53 3.98 14.34
C GLN A 127 -0.60 5.18 14.46
N LEU A 128 -0.95 6.09 15.37
CA LEU A 128 -0.29 7.37 15.59
C LEU A 128 0.37 7.40 16.97
N VAL A 129 1.48 8.11 17.08
CA VAL A 129 2.12 8.45 18.36
C VAL A 129 2.20 9.97 18.53
N SER A 130 1.89 10.43 19.74
CA SER A 130 2.07 11.83 20.14
C SER A 130 2.21 11.91 21.65
N ALA A 131 3.24 12.63 22.12
CA ALA A 131 3.59 12.76 23.54
C ALA A 131 3.63 11.40 24.29
N GLY A 132 4.24 10.39 23.66
CA GLY A 132 4.39 9.04 24.21
C GLY A 132 3.11 8.19 24.23
N ARG A 133 1.98 8.69 23.74
CA ARG A 133 0.71 7.96 23.70
C ARG A 133 0.43 7.44 22.31
N TRP A 134 0.10 6.15 22.24
CA TRP A 134 -0.31 5.46 21.03
C TRP A 134 -1.82 5.54 20.86
N ARG A 135 -2.27 5.86 19.65
CA ARG A 135 -3.69 5.90 19.29
C ARG A 135 -3.89 5.30 17.91
N VAL A 136 -5.09 4.77 17.65
CA VAL A 136 -5.50 4.34 16.32
C VAL A 136 -6.67 5.21 15.88
N GLU A 137 -6.57 5.79 14.69
CA GLU A 137 -7.59 6.66 14.12
C GLU A 137 -7.89 6.23 12.68
N VAL A 138 -9.15 6.38 12.28
CA VAL A 138 -9.60 6.08 10.91
C VAL A 138 -9.88 7.40 10.20
N PHE A 139 -9.29 7.57 9.03
CA PHE A 139 -9.42 8.74 8.18
C PHE A 139 -10.28 8.37 6.97
N GLU A 140 -11.26 9.22 6.67
CA GLU A 140 -12.04 9.14 5.44
C GLU A 140 -11.22 9.77 4.30
N LEU A 141 -11.10 9.07 3.19
CA LEU A 141 -10.40 9.50 1.98
C LEU A 141 -11.36 9.77 0.81
N GLY A 142 -12.67 9.60 1.04
CA GLY A 142 -13.71 9.97 0.08
C GLY A 142 -13.60 11.44 -0.30
N GLY A 143 -13.57 11.73 -1.60
CA GLY A 143 -13.35 13.07 -2.16
C GLY A 143 -11.88 13.47 -2.31
N VAL A 144 -10.93 12.72 -1.73
CA VAL A 144 -9.49 12.83 -2.01
C VAL A 144 -9.07 11.75 -3.00
N LEU A 145 -9.55 10.52 -2.79
CA LEU A 145 -9.31 9.38 -3.66
C LEU A 145 -10.61 8.92 -4.31
N GLU A 146 -10.48 8.46 -5.54
CA GLU A 146 -11.54 7.71 -6.21
C GLU A 146 -11.66 6.31 -5.59
N VAL A 147 -12.83 5.72 -5.70
CA VAL A 147 -13.04 4.32 -5.25
C VAL A 147 -12.19 3.39 -6.12
N ASP A 148 -11.49 2.43 -5.50
CA ASP A 148 -10.85 1.30 -6.17
C ASP A 148 -11.77 0.06 -6.11
N PRO A 149 -12.60 -0.19 -7.13
CA PRO A 149 -13.63 -1.21 -7.07
C PRO A 149 -13.06 -2.63 -7.12
N PRO A 150 -13.80 -3.63 -6.63
CA PRO A 150 -13.44 -5.03 -6.78
C PRO A 150 -13.23 -5.44 -8.24
N ALA A 151 -12.24 -6.31 -8.43
CA ALA A 151 -12.11 -7.04 -9.69
C ALA A 151 -13.43 -7.78 -9.96
N GLY A 152 -14.14 -7.37 -11.02
CA GLY A 152 -15.42 -7.97 -11.42
C GLY A 152 -16.66 -7.10 -11.21
N VAL A 153 -16.57 -5.94 -10.55
CA VAL A 153 -17.67 -4.95 -10.59
C VAL A 153 -17.57 -4.20 -11.92
N LEU A 154 -18.38 -4.62 -12.90
CA LEU A 154 -18.69 -3.79 -14.05
C LEU A 154 -19.28 -2.49 -13.51
N LEU A 155 -18.62 -1.36 -13.77
CA LEU A 155 -19.24 -0.05 -13.59
C LEU A 155 -20.52 -0.07 -14.42
N ARG A 156 -21.68 -0.21 -13.77
CA ARG A 156 -22.96 0.02 -14.42
C ARG A 156 -22.97 1.50 -14.75
N THR A 157 -22.70 1.83 -16.00
CA THR A 157 -23.10 3.12 -16.57
C THR A 157 -24.60 3.27 -16.28
N PRO A 158 -25.08 4.42 -15.79
CA PRO A 158 -26.51 4.66 -15.69
C PRO A 158 -27.09 4.50 -17.09
N ALA A 159 -27.90 3.48 -17.30
CA ALA A 159 -28.62 3.28 -18.54
C ALA A 159 -29.71 4.36 -18.61
N GLY A 160 -29.57 5.26 -19.58
CA GLY A 160 -30.68 6.01 -20.18
C GLY A 160 -31.46 6.93 -19.25
N ALA A 161 -31.02 8.19 -19.15
CA ALA A 161 -31.99 9.28 -19.20
C ALA A 161 -32.36 9.44 -20.68
N THR A 162 -33.47 8.83 -21.10
CA THR A 162 -34.15 9.19 -22.35
C THR A 162 -35.09 10.38 -22.06
N PRO A 163 -35.30 11.28 -23.04
CA PRO A 163 -35.72 12.67 -22.85
C PRO A 163 -37.18 12.85 -22.42
#